data_AF-A0A9P8HFH7-F1
#
_entry.id   AF-A0A9P8HFH7-F1
#
_cell.length_a   1.000
_cell.length_b   1.000
_cell.length_c   1.000
_cell.angle_alpha   90.00
_cell.angle_beta   90.00
_cell.angle_gamma   90.00
#
_symmetry.space_group_name_H-M   'P 1'
#
loop_
_entity.id
_entity.type
_entity.pdbx_description
1 polymer ?
#
loop_
_entity_poly.entity_id
_entity_poly.type
_entity_poly.pdbx_seq_one_letter_code
_entity_poly.pdbx_strand_id
1 'polypeptide(L)'
;MPLPHEPITIHGGCNCGAMRYRIDVPSFEQRPLHFVHAPEEASDPTTPRLPLICICHCNDCRSATGSILPTWCLTPQEMFTISCLPKEEDDDTAMQSLRIAPHDATDDAQRPPYVPAHGILSGVESTSGTWLRVFCSTNEKVQGWDVDKRIYRSFCGRCGTNIAYLVYPMPFRFRDMIDVVVGTVDRADMEQPWMQPERQLWHNYGVPWIKDVVKDMDGPIHPSFSTAEFIRR
;
A
#
# COMPACT_ATOMS: atom_id res chain seq x y z
N MET A 1 -11.08 -8.51 12.86
CA MET A 1 -11.53 -9.38 11.75
C MET A 1 -10.89 -8.81 10.51
N PRO A 2 -9.94 -9.51 9.88
CA PRO A 2 -9.42 -9.07 8.59
C PRO A 2 -10.54 -9.16 7.53
N LEU A 3 -10.20 -8.70 6.33
CA LEU A 3 -10.99 -8.77 5.10
C LEU A 3 -11.95 -9.98 5.02
N PRO A 4 -13.18 -9.78 4.49
CA PRO A 4 -14.21 -10.82 4.36
C PRO A 4 -13.70 -12.07 3.66
N HIS A 5 -14.34 -13.23 3.82
CA HIS A 5 -13.87 -14.46 3.16
C HIS A 5 -14.18 -14.50 1.67
N GLU A 6 -15.28 -13.87 1.27
CA GLU A 6 -15.66 -13.64 -0.10
C GLU A 6 -14.68 -12.70 -0.83
N PRO A 7 -14.55 -12.82 -2.16
CA PRO A 7 -13.74 -11.89 -2.94
C PRO A 7 -14.35 -10.48 -2.89
N ILE A 8 -13.47 -9.48 -2.82
CA ILE A 8 -13.84 -8.06 -2.82
C ILE A 8 -12.84 -7.28 -3.67
N THR A 9 -13.24 -6.10 -4.14
CA THR A 9 -12.33 -5.15 -4.77
C THR A 9 -12.28 -3.89 -3.93
N ILE A 10 -11.09 -3.48 -3.54
CA ILE A 10 -10.85 -2.20 -2.85
C ILE A 10 -10.45 -1.17 -3.89
N HIS A 11 -11.13 -0.03 -3.88
CA HIS A 11 -10.94 1.06 -4.82
C HIS A 11 -10.24 2.23 -4.14
N GLY A 12 -9.46 2.97 -4.90
CA GLY A 12 -8.88 4.21 -4.40
C GLY A 12 -8.16 4.99 -5.48
N GLY A 13 -7.47 6.05 -5.05
CA GLY A 13 -6.72 6.91 -5.96
C GLY A 13 -6.23 8.20 -5.34
N CYS A 14 -5.67 9.07 -6.17
CA CYS A 14 -5.23 10.38 -5.70
C CYS A 14 -6.41 11.35 -5.51
N ASN A 15 -6.20 12.40 -4.71
CA ASN A 15 -7.25 13.40 -4.40
C ASN A 15 -7.83 14.09 -5.66
N CYS A 16 -7.03 14.18 -6.73
CA CYS A 16 -7.43 14.88 -7.95
C CYS A 16 -8.02 13.97 -9.04
N GLY A 17 -8.07 12.65 -8.81
CA GLY A 17 -8.61 11.66 -9.73
C GLY A 17 -7.69 11.29 -10.91
N ALA A 18 -6.49 11.87 -11.02
CA ALA A 18 -5.54 11.52 -12.09
C ALA A 18 -5.13 10.03 -12.05
N MET A 19 -5.03 9.45 -10.87
CA MET A 19 -4.76 8.02 -10.68
C MET A 19 -5.89 7.37 -9.91
N ARG A 20 -6.26 6.18 -10.36
CA ARG A 20 -7.15 5.25 -9.68
C ARG A 20 -6.50 3.88 -9.64
N TYR A 21 -6.70 3.15 -8.56
CA TYR A 21 -6.23 1.78 -8.42
C TYR A 21 -7.38 0.87 -7.98
N ARG A 22 -7.16 -0.42 -8.18
CA ARG A 22 -7.99 -1.51 -7.65
C ARG A 22 -7.08 -2.52 -6.96
N ILE A 23 -7.55 -3.03 -5.82
CA ILE A 23 -6.98 -4.18 -5.13
C ILE A 23 -8.01 -5.29 -5.19
N ASP A 24 -7.83 -6.21 -6.13
CA ASP A 24 -8.71 -7.35 -6.32
C ASP A 24 -8.31 -8.46 -5.34
N VAL A 25 -8.98 -8.49 -4.19
CA VAL A 25 -8.73 -9.44 -3.12
C VAL A 25 -9.49 -10.73 -3.43
N PRO A 26 -8.81 -11.87 -3.64
CA PRO A 26 -9.49 -13.11 -3.97
C PRO A 26 -10.19 -13.70 -2.73
N SER A 27 -10.88 -14.81 -2.92
CA SER A 27 -11.45 -15.58 -1.80
C SER A 27 -10.37 -15.99 -0.80
N PHE A 28 -10.74 -16.16 0.47
CA PHE A 28 -9.81 -16.47 1.56
C PHE A 28 -8.82 -17.60 1.24
N GLU A 29 -9.31 -18.70 0.65
CA GLU A 29 -8.49 -19.88 0.32
C GLU A 29 -7.42 -19.59 -0.75
N GLN A 30 -7.68 -18.62 -1.62
CA GLN A 30 -6.78 -18.20 -2.70
C GLN A 30 -5.80 -17.10 -2.26
N ARG A 31 -5.98 -16.52 -1.07
CA ARG A 31 -5.08 -15.50 -0.55
C ARG A 31 -3.74 -16.12 -0.13
N PRO A 32 -2.61 -15.49 -0.50
CA PRO A 32 -1.30 -15.87 0.02
C PRO A 32 -1.28 -15.77 1.55
N LEU A 33 -0.54 -16.68 2.18
CA LEU A 33 -0.24 -16.57 3.60
C LEU A 33 0.60 -15.32 3.87
N HIS A 34 0.42 -14.75 5.06
CA HIS A 34 1.35 -13.75 5.55
C HIS A 34 2.77 -14.33 5.60
N PHE A 35 3.77 -13.53 5.23
CA PHE A 35 5.18 -13.90 4.98
C PHE A 35 5.94 -14.49 6.18
N VAL A 36 5.27 -14.72 7.32
CA VAL A 36 5.86 -15.26 8.55
C VAL A 36 5.29 -16.62 8.92
N HIS A 37 4.29 -17.09 8.17
CA HIS A 37 3.66 -18.38 8.36
C HIS A 37 4.15 -19.37 7.30
N ALA A 38 4.33 -20.62 7.74
CA ALA A 38 4.76 -21.71 6.89
C ALA A 38 3.58 -22.26 6.06
N PRO A 39 3.83 -22.82 4.87
CA PRO A 39 2.77 -23.38 4.02
C PRO A 39 1.88 -24.42 4.71
N GLU A 40 2.41 -25.16 5.67
CA GLU A 40 1.69 -26.18 6.44
C GLU A 40 0.56 -25.57 7.30
N GLU A 41 0.70 -24.30 7.69
CA GLU A 41 -0.30 -23.53 8.42
C GLU A 41 -1.48 -23.09 7.53
N ALA A 42 -1.45 -23.36 6.21
CA ALA A 42 -2.51 -22.96 5.29
C ALA A 42 -3.86 -23.63 5.56
N SER A 43 -3.88 -24.77 6.25
CA SER A 43 -5.13 -25.47 6.58
C SER A 43 -5.87 -24.85 7.76
N ASP A 44 -5.19 -24.07 8.60
CA ASP A 44 -5.80 -23.39 9.73
C ASP A 44 -6.52 -22.12 9.24
N PRO A 45 -7.86 -22.01 9.44
CA PRO A 45 -8.63 -20.85 8.99
C PRO A 45 -8.31 -19.57 9.78
N THR A 46 -7.54 -19.67 10.87
CA THR A 46 -7.08 -18.52 11.66
C THR A 46 -5.73 -17.98 11.21
N THR A 47 -5.03 -18.69 10.31
CA THR A 47 -3.73 -18.25 9.79
C THR A 47 -3.87 -16.94 9.02
N PRO A 48 -3.14 -15.87 9.42
CA PRO A 48 -3.19 -14.57 8.75
C PRO A 48 -2.83 -14.66 7.26
N ARG A 49 -3.60 -13.95 6.44
CA ARG A 49 -3.46 -13.90 4.97
C ARG A 49 -3.30 -12.48 4.48
N LEU A 50 -2.89 -12.35 3.22
CA LEU A 50 -2.72 -11.06 2.55
C LEU A 50 -3.92 -10.73 1.65
N PRO A 51 -4.29 -9.45 1.47
CA PRO A 51 -3.65 -8.27 2.06
C PRO A 51 -3.97 -8.08 3.54
N LEU A 52 -3.19 -7.22 4.20
CA LEU A 52 -3.40 -6.83 5.59
C LEU A 52 -3.36 -5.31 5.75
N ILE A 53 -4.01 -4.80 6.80
CA ILE A 53 -4.05 -3.37 7.11
C ILE A 53 -3.31 -3.11 8.41
N CYS A 54 -2.34 -2.19 8.38
CA CYS A 54 -1.51 -1.90 9.54
C CYS A 54 -1.27 -0.41 9.75
N ILE A 55 -1.05 -0.04 11.01
CA ILE A 55 -0.51 1.27 11.38
C ILE A 55 1.00 1.15 11.49
N CYS A 56 1.75 2.02 10.82
CA CYS A 56 3.20 2.08 10.95
C CYS A 56 3.61 3.24 11.86
N HIS A 57 4.51 2.99 12.80
CA HIS A 57 4.96 3.98 13.78
C HIS A 57 6.27 4.68 13.39
N CYS A 58 6.92 4.29 12.29
CA CYS A 58 8.24 4.82 11.96
C CYS A 58 8.19 6.27 11.44
N ASN A 59 9.25 7.03 11.70
CA ASN A 59 9.39 8.41 11.24
C ASN A 59 9.29 8.54 9.72
N ASP A 60 9.88 7.61 8.98
CA ASP A 60 9.91 7.66 7.52
C ASP A 60 8.51 7.57 6.91
N CYS A 61 7.65 6.69 7.44
CA CYS A 61 6.27 6.58 6.98
C CYS A 61 5.45 7.82 7.32
N ARG A 62 5.65 8.41 8.51
CA ARG A 62 4.97 9.65 8.90
C ARG A 62 5.36 10.80 7.99
N SER A 63 6.66 11.02 7.81
CA SER A 63 7.20 12.09 6.97
C SER A 63 6.81 11.91 5.50
N ALA A 64 6.83 10.68 4.98
CA ALA A 64 6.51 10.44 3.57
C ALA A 64 5.01 10.60 3.24
N THR A 65 4.12 10.33 4.19
CA THR A 65 2.66 10.44 3.99
C THR A 65 2.08 11.75 4.51
N GLY A 66 2.81 12.47 5.38
CA GLY A 66 2.28 13.61 6.12
C GLY A 66 1.26 13.23 7.20
N SER A 67 1.11 11.94 7.54
CA SER A 67 0.17 11.46 8.55
C SER A 67 0.87 11.14 9.89
N ILE A 68 0.20 11.46 11.00
CA ILE A 68 0.68 11.08 12.35
C ILE A 68 0.54 9.59 12.63
N LEU A 69 -0.45 8.92 12.00
CA LEU A 69 -0.72 7.49 12.08
C LEU A 69 -0.84 6.94 10.65
N PRO A 70 0.28 6.82 9.92
CA PRO A 70 0.25 6.32 8.55
C PRO A 70 -0.25 4.88 8.57
N THR A 71 -1.33 4.66 7.84
CA THR A 71 -1.97 3.37 7.72
C THR A 71 -1.72 2.84 6.31
N TRP A 72 -1.31 1.59 6.22
CA TRP A 72 -0.92 0.92 4.99
C TRP A 72 -1.75 -0.34 4.78
N CYS A 73 -2.16 -0.58 3.53
CA CYS A 73 -2.66 -1.86 3.05
C CYS A 73 -1.50 -2.55 2.34
N LEU A 74 -0.95 -3.60 2.96
CA LEU A 74 0.15 -4.38 2.43
C LEU A 74 -0.46 -5.44 1.51
N THR A 75 -0.34 -5.25 0.19
CA THR A 75 -0.96 -6.14 -0.79
C THR A 75 0.06 -6.83 -1.70
N PRO A 76 -0.13 -8.13 -2.01
CA PRO A 76 0.61 -8.82 -3.06
C PRO A 76 0.53 -8.06 -4.39
N GLN A 77 1.64 -8.00 -5.12
CA GLN A 77 1.70 -7.26 -6.37
C GLN A 77 0.63 -7.68 -7.39
N GLU A 78 0.29 -8.97 -7.43
CA GLU A 78 -0.66 -9.53 -8.40
C GLU A 78 -2.12 -9.12 -8.14
N MET A 79 -2.43 -8.60 -6.95
CA MET A 79 -3.77 -8.12 -6.61
C MET A 79 -3.97 -6.65 -6.99
N PHE A 80 -2.92 -5.92 -7.35
CA PHE A 80 -2.98 -4.47 -7.52
C PHE A 80 -2.88 -4.05 -8.99
N THR A 81 -3.86 -3.25 -9.43
CA THR A 81 -3.85 -2.61 -10.75
C THR A 81 -4.04 -1.11 -10.64
N ILE A 82 -3.49 -0.36 -11.59
CA ILE A 82 -3.60 1.10 -11.63
C ILE A 82 -4.01 1.60 -13.03
N SER A 83 -4.80 2.66 -13.06
CA SER A 83 -5.14 3.44 -14.24
C SER A 83 -4.67 4.88 -14.03
N CYS A 84 -3.81 5.38 -14.92
CA CYS A 84 -3.23 6.71 -14.85
C CYS A 84 -3.67 7.54 -16.05
N LEU A 85 -4.28 8.70 -15.81
CA LEU A 85 -4.60 9.66 -16.86
C LEU A 85 -3.32 10.25 -17.46
N PRO A 86 -3.32 10.58 -18.77
CA PRO A 86 -2.21 11.27 -19.39
C PRO A 86 -2.00 12.67 -18.80
N LYS A 87 -0.76 13.16 -18.85
CA LYS A 87 -0.43 14.56 -18.58
C LYS A 87 -0.77 15.38 -19.83
N GLU A 88 -1.66 16.35 -19.71
CA GLU A 88 -1.92 17.33 -20.77
C GLU A 88 -0.75 18.33 -20.88
N GLU A 89 -0.41 18.73 -22.11
CA GLU A 89 0.79 19.54 -22.40
C GLU A 89 0.66 21.02 -21.99
N ASP A 90 -0.56 21.55 -21.83
CA ASP A 90 -0.82 23.00 -21.83
C ASP A 90 -1.11 23.64 -20.45
N ASP A 91 -1.10 22.89 -19.35
CA ASP A 91 -1.76 23.38 -18.12
C ASP A 91 -0.86 23.45 -16.89
N ASP A 92 0.31 24.08 -17.01
CA ASP A 92 1.17 24.39 -15.85
C ASP A 92 0.77 25.74 -15.18
N THR A 93 -0.27 26.44 -15.66
CA THR A 93 -0.59 27.83 -15.22
C THR A 93 -2.03 28.12 -14.78
N ALA A 94 -3.03 27.30 -15.08
CA ALA A 94 -4.37 27.54 -14.55
C ALA A 94 -4.47 27.06 -13.10
N MET A 95 -5.21 27.78 -12.25
CA MET A 95 -5.82 27.16 -11.07
C MET A 95 -6.80 26.10 -11.56
N GLN A 96 -6.27 24.93 -11.91
CA GLN A 96 -7.07 23.81 -12.34
C GLN A 96 -8.01 23.46 -11.21
N SER A 97 -9.29 23.25 -11.54
CA SER A 97 -10.21 22.62 -10.61
C SER A 97 -9.51 21.38 -10.02
N LEU A 98 -9.51 21.28 -8.68
CA LEU A 98 -8.69 20.29 -7.96
C LEU A 98 -9.00 18.84 -8.36
N ARG A 99 -10.13 18.59 -9.06
CA ARG A 99 -10.62 17.25 -9.39
C ARG A 99 -10.88 17.13 -10.88
N ILE A 100 -10.18 16.19 -11.53
CA ILE A 100 -10.51 15.74 -12.89
C ILE A 100 -11.78 14.87 -12.88
N ALA A 101 -12.04 14.18 -11.77
CA ALA A 101 -13.24 13.39 -11.54
C ALA A 101 -13.63 13.38 -10.05
N PRO A 102 -14.91 13.21 -9.70
CA PRO A 102 -15.36 12.90 -8.34
C PRO A 102 -14.67 11.65 -7.77
N HIS A 103 -14.47 11.58 -6.45
CA HIS A 103 -13.83 10.44 -5.77
C HIS A 103 -14.66 9.16 -5.92
N ASP A 104 -15.98 9.31 -5.96
CA ASP A 104 -17.01 8.30 -6.13
C ASP A 104 -17.48 8.12 -7.58
N ALA A 105 -16.80 8.76 -8.55
CA ALA A 105 -17.10 8.51 -9.95
C ALA A 105 -16.77 7.05 -10.28
N THR A 106 -17.82 6.23 -10.39
CA THR A 106 -17.74 4.83 -10.84
C THR A 106 -17.59 4.72 -12.35
N ASP A 107 -17.70 5.84 -13.06
CA ASP A 107 -17.60 5.89 -14.52
C ASP A 107 -16.13 5.92 -14.95
N ASP A 108 -15.54 4.72 -15.00
CA ASP A 108 -14.21 4.49 -15.57
C ASP A 108 -14.21 4.55 -17.11
N ALA A 109 -15.34 4.81 -17.79
CA ALA A 109 -15.45 4.65 -19.24
C ALA A 109 -14.48 5.53 -20.04
N GLN A 110 -14.02 6.64 -19.47
CA GLN A 110 -13.07 7.56 -20.12
C GLN A 110 -11.62 7.38 -19.65
N ARG A 111 -11.35 6.45 -18.73
CA ARG A 111 -10.01 6.22 -18.20
C ARG A 111 -9.25 5.20 -19.05
N PRO A 112 -7.91 5.32 -19.14
CA PRO A 112 -7.08 4.23 -19.64
C PRO A 112 -7.32 2.93 -18.84
N PRO A 113 -7.08 1.76 -19.45
CA PRO A 113 -7.26 0.48 -18.77
C PRO A 113 -6.46 0.38 -17.47
N TYR A 114 -7.00 -0.35 -16.51
CA TYR A 114 -6.25 -0.76 -15.33
C TYR A 114 -5.20 -1.80 -15.73
N VAL A 115 -3.94 -1.54 -15.37
CA VAL A 115 -2.80 -2.41 -15.69
C VAL A 115 -2.09 -2.86 -14.41
N PRO A 116 -1.44 -4.04 -14.39
CA PRO A 116 -0.58 -4.43 -13.28
C PRO A 116 0.48 -3.36 -13.00
N ALA A 117 0.61 -2.92 -11.75
CA ALA A 117 1.39 -1.71 -11.46
C ALA A 117 2.80 -1.97 -10.95
N HIS A 118 3.20 -3.22 -10.70
CA HIS A 118 4.47 -3.50 -10.04
C HIS A 118 5.69 -2.99 -10.82
N GLY A 119 5.76 -3.21 -12.13
CA GLY A 119 6.83 -2.69 -12.97
C GLY A 119 6.87 -1.15 -12.97
N ILE A 120 5.70 -0.52 -13.00
CA ILE A 120 5.53 0.94 -12.94
C ILE A 120 6.03 1.49 -11.59
N LEU A 121 5.57 0.91 -10.48
CA LEU A 121 5.84 1.40 -9.13
C LEU A 121 7.26 1.08 -8.64
N SER A 122 7.88 0.03 -9.17
CA SER A 122 9.30 -0.32 -8.91
C SER A 122 10.28 0.47 -9.78
N GLY A 123 9.78 1.38 -10.63
CA GLY A 123 10.62 2.19 -11.53
C GLY A 123 11.28 1.39 -12.65
N VAL A 124 10.85 0.16 -12.90
CA VAL A 124 11.29 -0.65 -14.04
C VAL A 124 10.63 -0.15 -15.33
N GLU A 125 9.35 0.20 -15.25
CA GLU A 125 8.57 0.76 -16.35
C GLU A 125 8.48 2.29 -16.23
N SER A 126 8.38 2.96 -17.38
CA SER A 126 8.29 4.42 -17.43
C SER A 126 6.90 4.92 -17.04
N THR A 127 6.87 6.02 -16.28
CA THR A 127 5.65 6.78 -15.98
C THR A 127 5.52 8.04 -16.84
N SER A 128 6.41 8.23 -17.82
CA SER A 128 6.42 9.38 -18.71
C SER A 128 5.07 9.56 -19.41
N GLY A 129 4.63 10.81 -19.52
CA GLY A 129 3.33 11.14 -20.10
C GLY A 129 2.15 10.97 -19.14
N THR A 130 2.37 10.62 -17.86
CA THR A 130 1.30 10.59 -16.83
C THR A 130 1.63 11.52 -15.65
N TRP A 131 0.67 11.64 -14.73
CA TRP A 131 0.86 12.34 -13.46
C TRP A 131 1.47 11.46 -12.34
N LEU A 132 1.68 10.17 -12.56
CA LEU A 132 2.34 9.32 -11.57
C LEU A 132 3.83 9.65 -11.52
N ARG A 133 4.36 9.81 -10.31
CA ARG A 133 5.79 10.01 -10.06
C ARG A 133 6.27 8.89 -9.15
N VAL A 134 7.42 8.34 -9.49
CA VAL A 134 8.06 7.23 -8.77
C VAL A 134 9.52 7.61 -8.55
N PHE A 135 10.03 7.39 -7.35
CA PHE A 135 11.44 7.60 -7.04
C PHE A 135 11.96 6.54 -6.06
N CYS A 136 13.24 6.25 -6.16
CA CYS A 136 13.94 5.35 -5.24
C CYS A 136 14.42 6.16 -4.02
N SER A 137 13.77 5.99 -2.86
CA SER A 137 14.12 6.72 -1.64
C SER A 137 15.28 6.10 -0.87
N THR A 138 15.61 4.84 -1.16
CA THR A 138 16.69 4.10 -0.51
C THR A 138 17.31 3.16 -1.50
N ASN A 139 18.63 3.14 -1.58
CA ASN A 139 19.40 2.18 -2.37
C ASN A 139 20.66 1.81 -1.58
N GLU A 140 20.60 0.72 -0.83
CA GLU A 140 21.66 0.34 0.10
C GLU A 140 21.89 -1.17 0.14
N LYS A 141 23.14 -1.56 0.42
CA LYS A 141 23.47 -2.95 0.72
C LYS A 141 23.18 -3.23 2.19
N VAL A 142 22.32 -4.23 2.44
CA VAL A 142 22.00 -4.67 3.80
C VAL A 142 22.66 -6.01 4.05
N GLN A 143 23.45 -6.09 5.12
CA GLN A 143 24.08 -7.35 5.51
C GLN A 143 23.02 -8.41 5.83
N GLY A 144 23.14 -9.58 5.20
CA GLY A 144 22.23 -10.71 5.39
C GLY A 144 21.04 -10.74 4.43
N TRP A 145 20.84 -9.72 3.59
CA TRP A 145 19.87 -9.78 2.50
C TRP A 145 20.49 -10.42 1.26
N ASP A 146 19.68 -11.15 0.51
CA ASP A 146 20.04 -11.78 -0.77
C ASP A 146 20.01 -10.79 -1.94
N VAL A 147 19.50 -9.57 -1.71
CA VAL A 147 19.36 -8.49 -2.68
C VAL A 147 19.67 -7.13 -2.06
N ASP A 148 20.09 -6.17 -2.88
CA ASP A 148 20.26 -4.78 -2.45
C ASP A 148 18.88 -4.18 -2.09
N LYS A 149 18.79 -3.54 -0.93
CA LYS A 149 17.56 -2.92 -0.45
C LYS A 149 17.27 -1.67 -1.27
N ARG A 150 16.20 -1.74 -2.05
CA ARG A 150 15.67 -0.62 -2.81
C ARG A 150 14.25 -0.35 -2.39
N ILE A 151 14.00 0.88 -1.94
CA ILE A 151 12.67 1.35 -1.55
C ILE A 151 12.20 2.34 -2.60
N TYR A 152 11.05 2.06 -3.20
CA TYR A 152 10.38 2.97 -4.11
C TYR A 152 9.15 3.58 -3.45
N ARG A 153 8.95 4.87 -3.73
CA ARG A 153 7.78 5.62 -3.30
C ARG A 153 7.14 6.27 -4.51
N SER A 154 5.82 6.34 -4.48
CA SER A 154 5.04 6.91 -5.57
C SER A 154 4.04 7.94 -5.07
N PHE A 155 3.81 8.97 -5.88
CA PHE A 155 2.87 10.03 -5.57
C PHE A 155 2.31 10.69 -6.84
N CYS A 156 1.26 11.47 -6.66
CA CYS A 156 0.69 12.28 -7.72
C CYS A 156 1.48 13.57 -7.95
N GLY A 157 2.10 13.69 -9.12
CA GLY A 157 2.75 14.93 -9.55
C GLY A 157 1.79 16.11 -9.76
N ARG A 158 0.47 15.86 -9.81
CA ARG A 158 -0.55 16.92 -9.91
C ARG A 158 -1.02 17.45 -8.56
N CYS A 159 -1.32 16.57 -7.60
CA CYS A 159 -1.92 16.96 -6.31
C CYS A 159 -1.14 16.54 -5.07
N GLY A 160 0.01 15.90 -5.22
CA GLY A 160 0.89 15.51 -4.12
C GLY A 160 0.47 14.28 -3.32
N THR A 161 -0.70 13.68 -3.58
CA THR A 161 -1.15 12.47 -2.85
C THR A 161 -0.13 11.34 -2.99
N ASN A 162 0.38 10.87 -1.86
CA ASN A 162 1.22 9.66 -1.77
C ASN A 162 0.34 8.42 -2.05
N ILE A 163 0.80 7.52 -2.91
CA ILE A 163 0.01 6.35 -3.36
C ILE A 163 0.57 5.08 -2.76
N ALA A 164 1.83 4.76 -3.04
CA ALA A 164 2.41 3.48 -2.67
C ALA A 164 3.87 3.55 -2.22
N TYR A 165 4.23 2.58 -1.40
CA TYR A 165 5.57 2.21 -0.97
C TYR A 165 5.82 0.76 -1.38
N LEU A 166 7.02 0.44 -1.84
CA LEU A 166 7.43 -0.95 -2.03
C LEU A 166 8.93 -1.11 -1.82
N VAL A 167 9.31 -2.30 -1.39
CA VAL A 167 10.68 -2.79 -1.46
C VAL A 167 10.78 -3.67 -2.70
N TYR A 168 11.71 -3.39 -3.61
CA TYR A 168 11.89 -4.23 -4.81
C TYR A 168 13.35 -4.38 -5.23
N PRO A 169 13.84 -5.61 -5.45
CA PRO A 169 13.16 -6.88 -5.17
C PRO A 169 12.96 -7.11 -3.67
N MET A 170 11.90 -7.84 -3.31
CA MET A 170 11.71 -8.26 -1.92
C MET A 170 12.81 -9.26 -1.49
N PRO A 171 13.41 -9.10 -0.31
CA PRO A 171 14.44 -10.02 0.20
C PRO A 171 13.82 -11.32 0.70
N PHE A 172 14.68 -12.30 1.02
CA PHE A 172 14.31 -13.57 1.66
C PHE A 172 13.32 -14.42 0.86
N ARG A 173 13.28 -14.21 -0.47
CA ARG A 173 12.28 -14.81 -1.36
C ARG A 173 10.84 -14.50 -0.95
N PHE A 174 10.64 -13.43 -0.19
CA PHE A 174 9.31 -12.93 0.07
C PHE A 174 8.67 -12.51 -1.26
N ARG A 175 7.35 -12.68 -1.31
CA ARG A 175 6.56 -12.22 -2.44
C ARG A 175 6.69 -10.70 -2.55
N ASP A 176 6.79 -10.19 -3.78
CA ASP A 176 6.76 -8.75 -4.00
C ASP A 176 5.43 -8.15 -3.55
N MET A 177 5.54 -7.05 -2.80
CA MET A 177 4.42 -6.36 -2.17
C MET A 177 4.30 -4.93 -2.69
N ILE A 178 3.09 -4.41 -2.68
CA ILE A 178 2.78 -3.01 -2.87
C ILE A 178 2.04 -2.56 -1.62
N ASP A 179 2.63 -1.64 -0.87
CA ASP A 179 2.00 -1.07 0.32
C ASP A 179 1.29 0.21 -0.10
N VAL A 180 -0.02 0.23 0.02
CA VAL A 180 -0.87 1.35 -0.41
C VAL A 180 -1.26 2.21 0.78
N VAL A 181 -1.17 3.53 0.65
CA VAL A 181 -1.60 4.46 1.70
C VAL A 181 -3.12 4.36 1.86
N VAL A 182 -3.59 3.86 2.99
CA VAL A 182 -5.03 3.60 3.21
C VAL A 182 -5.88 4.86 3.14
N GLY A 183 -5.33 6.02 3.49
CA GLY A 183 -6.02 7.32 3.33
C GLY A 183 -6.36 7.70 1.87
N THR A 184 -5.98 6.88 0.89
CA THR A 184 -6.33 7.04 -0.53
C THR A 184 -7.43 6.10 -1.00
N VAL A 185 -7.91 5.21 -0.14
CA VAL A 185 -9.03 4.29 -0.41
C VAL A 185 -10.33 5.09 -0.44
N ASP A 186 -11.21 4.72 -1.36
CA ASP A 186 -12.50 5.39 -1.53
C ASP A 186 -13.36 5.23 -0.28
N ARG A 187 -14.15 6.27 0.01
CA ARG A 187 -14.99 6.32 1.21
C ARG A 187 -15.91 5.11 1.39
N ALA A 188 -16.49 4.61 0.29
CA ALA A 188 -17.43 3.47 0.32
C ALA A 188 -16.77 2.18 0.84
N ASP A 189 -15.49 1.95 0.49
CA ASP A 189 -14.72 0.82 0.98
C ASP A 189 -14.16 1.13 2.37
N MET A 190 -13.67 2.36 2.61
CA MET A 190 -13.12 2.79 3.91
C MET A 190 -14.12 2.67 5.08
N GLU A 191 -15.40 2.93 4.84
CA GLU A 191 -16.45 2.83 5.87
C GLU A 191 -16.80 1.38 6.24
N GLN A 192 -16.26 0.40 5.50
CA GLN A 192 -16.49 -1.00 5.80
C GLN A 192 -15.75 -1.44 7.08
N PRO A 193 -16.35 -2.32 7.91
CA PRO A 193 -15.75 -2.75 9.17
C PRO A 193 -14.41 -3.47 8.98
N TRP A 194 -14.19 -4.07 7.81
CA TRP A 194 -12.97 -4.80 7.46
C TRP A 194 -11.81 -3.91 6.98
N MET A 195 -12.01 -2.59 6.83
CA MET A 195 -10.95 -1.64 6.51
C MET A 195 -10.18 -1.13 7.73
N GLN A 196 -10.58 -1.54 8.94
CA GLN A 196 -9.88 -1.15 10.16
C GLN A 196 -8.48 -1.78 10.22
N PRO A 197 -7.46 -1.04 10.69
CA PRO A 197 -6.15 -1.62 10.92
C PRO A 197 -6.21 -2.73 11.97
N GLU A 198 -5.46 -3.79 11.71
CA GLU A 198 -5.49 -4.99 12.56
C GLU A 198 -4.15 -5.25 13.26
N ARG A 199 -3.15 -4.41 13.03
CA ARG A 199 -1.82 -4.55 13.62
C ARG A 199 -1.02 -3.26 13.61
N GLN A 200 -0.01 -3.21 14.47
CA GLN A 200 0.92 -2.07 14.58
C GLN A 200 2.33 -2.51 14.21
N LEU A 201 2.99 -1.78 13.32
CA LEU A 201 4.36 -2.03 12.87
C LEU A 201 5.32 -0.96 13.39
N TRP A 202 6.58 -1.35 13.59
CA TRP A 202 7.67 -0.44 13.99
C TRP A 202 7.39 0.31 15.29
N HIS A 203 6.67 -0.30 16.23
CA HIS A 203 6.13 0.34 17.43
C HIS A 203 7.21 0.94 18.36
N ASN A 204 8.45 0.44 18.34
CA ASN A 204 9.56 1.01 19.11
C ASN A 204 10.01 2.38 18.59
N TYR A 205 9.71 2.70 17.34
CA TYR A 205 10.04 3.98 16.70
C TYR A 205 8.90 5.01 16.86
N GLY A 206 7.79 4.63 17.48
CA GLY A 206 6.62 5.48 17.66
C GLY A 206 6.83 6.58 18.69
N VAL A 207 6.21 7.73 18.44
CA VAL A 207 6.18 8.85 19.39
C VAL A 207 5.15 8.56 20.49
N PRO A 208 5.49 8.70 21.79
CA PRO A 208 4.63 8.25 22.89
C PRO A 208 3.18 8.70 22.81
N TRP A 209 2.92 10.01 22.66
CA TRP A 209 1.55 10.53 22.63
C TRP A 209 0.75 10.08 21.39
N ILE A 210 1.42 9.73 20.29
CA ILE A 210 0.76 9.19 19.09
C ILE A 210 0.34 7.74 19.32
N LYS A 211 1.19 6.96 20.01
CA LYS A 211 0.89 5.58 20.39
C LYS A 211 -0.33 5.52 21.30
N ASP A 212 -0.48 6.51 22.19
CA ASP A 212 -1.62 6.60 23.09
C ASP A 212 -2.98 6.71 22.36
N VAL A 213 -3.00 7.20 21.11
CA VAL A 213 -4.22 7.30 20.28
C VAL A 213 -4.71 5.90 19.84
N VAL A 214 -3.82 4.91 19.75
CA VAL A 214 -4.10 3.57 19.22
C VAL A 214 -3.69 2.45 20.17
N LYS A 215 -3.44 2.77 21.44
CA LYS A 215 -2.97 1.82 22.46
C LYS A 215 -3.97 0.70 22.76
N ASP A 216 -5.26 0.98 22.57
CA ASP A 216 -6.36 0.06 22.83
C ASP A 216 -6.79 -0.71 21.57
N MET A 217 -6.04 -0.55 20.46
CA MET A 217 -6.29 -1.29 19.22
C MET A 217 -5.84 -2.74 19.38
N ASP A 218 -6.76 -3.67 19.16
CA ASP A 218 -6.49 -5.10 19.17
C ASP A 218 -5.52 -5.51 18.05
N GLY A 219 -4.81 -6.62 18.27
CA GLY A 219 -3.95 -7.25 17.28
C GLY A 219 -2.46 -7.19 17.61
N PRO A 220 -1.61 -7.78 16.76
CA PRO A 220 -0.19 -7.88 17.03
C PRO A 220 0.51 -6.52 16.95
N ILE A 221 1.43 -6.30 17.90
CA ILE A 221 2.32 -5.15 17.93
C ILE A 221 3.73 -5.62 17.60
N HIS A 222 4.24 -5.18 16.46
CA HIS A 222 5.56 -5.52 15.97
C HIS A 222 6.55 -4.40 16.35
N PRO A 223 7.55 -4.67 17.21
CA PRO A 223 8.45 -3.64 17.72
C PRO A 223 9.42 -3.13 16.66
N SER A 224 9.92 -4.01 15.77
CA SER A 224 10.93 -3.72 14.74
C SER A 224 10.78 -4.63 13.50
N PHE A 225 11.68 -4.51 12.53
CA PHE A 225 11.76 -5.40 11.35
C PHE A 225 12.40 -6.77 11.63
N SER A 226 12.93 -7.01 12.83
CA SER A 226 13.72 -8.22 13.12
C SER A 226 12.99 -9.51 12.75
N THR A 227 13.30 -10.10 11.59
CA THR A 227 12.71 -11.37 11.09
C THR A 227 12.88 -12.54 12.07
N ALA A 228 13.89 -12.47 12.94
CA ALA A 228 14.11 -13.42 14.02
C ALA A 228 13.00 -13.43 15.08
N GLU A 229 12.20 -12.36 15.19
CA GLU A 229 10.99 -12.32 16.02
C GLU A 229 9.76 -12.93 15.32
N PHE A 230 9.87 -13.26 14.02
CA PHE A 230 8.76 -13.70 13.18
C PHE A 230 8.84 -15.17 12.74
N ILE A 231 10.03 -15.78 12.76
CA ILE A 231 10.17 -17.23 12.56
C ILE A 231 9.87 -17.91 13.90
N ARG A 232 8.62 -18.35 14.09
CA ARG A 232 8.33 -19.37 15.11
C ARG A 232 9.22 -20.58 14.80
N ARG A 233 10.04 -20.99 15.76
CA ARG A 233 10.76 -22.27 15.68
C ARG A 233 9.77 -23.43 15.55
#